data_AF-A0AA38UR39-F1
#
_entry.id   AF-A0AA38UR39-F1
#
_cell.length_a   1.000
_cell.length_b   1.000
_cell.length_c   1.000
_cell.angle_alpha   90.00
_cell.angle_beta   90.00
_cell.angle_gamma   90.00
#
_symmetry.space_group_name_H-M   'P 1'
#
loop_
_entity.id
_entity.type
_entity.pdbx_description
1 polymer ?
#
loop_
_entity_poly.entity_id
_entity_poly.type
_entity_poly.pdbx_seq_one_letter_code
_entity_poly.pdbx_strand_id
1 'polypeptide(L)'
;MSRLLFWCSARPLLEPLPRSVWKKVLKDEYVSFEKLHTAIDPDYDHRDDVKDFGAGYALVKKDQLIAKKAVVTESEWSRVFEAWKSGVVEAFPHRKDELTKFRSSISNLFRNFAHDPSIPIRMDHEVRERYHKSPFRLDDPVQIQSAVLALVHRTSSIGQTKRQRDASPSSRPSKRAVGAICLNWNGSRCEDPCVNGRRHGVCSICGGKHRAFDSEECKPEFVSRRARSLADKQSSSASPPRS
;
A
#
# COMPACT_ATOMS: atom_id res chain seq x y z
N MET A 1 -10.97 -24.72 -19.93
CA MET A 1 -9.83 -23.90 -19.42
C MET A 1 -8.46 -24.55 -19.65
N SER A 2 -8.25 -25.85 -19.38
CA SER A 2 -6.91 -26.48 -19.50
C SER A 2 -6.31 -26.49 -20.92
N ARG A 3 -7.12 -26.59 -21.98
CA ARG A 3 -6.64 -26.54 -23.38
C ARG A 3 -6.14 -25.15 -23.79
N LEU A 4 -6.76 -24.07 -23.29
CA LEU A 4 -6.34 -22.67 -23.57
C LEU A 4 -5.05 -22.32 -22.84
N LEU A 5 -4.89 -22.77 -21.60
CA LEU A 5 -3.64 -22.60 -20.83
C LEU A 5 -2.48 -23.33 -21.50
N PHE A 6 -2.70 -24.55 -22.01
CA PHE A 6 -1.67 -25.32 -22.71
C PHE A 6 -1.28 -24.68 -24.05
N TRP A 7 -2.25 -24.15 -24.79
CA TRP A 7 -2.01 -23.48 -26.08
C TRP A 7 -1.27 -22.14 -25.91
N CYS A 8 -1.63 -21.34 -24.89
CA CYS A 8 -0.95 -20.08 -24.58
C CYS A 8 0.46 -20.27 -23.99
N SER A 9 0.72 -21.34 -23.23
CA SER A 9 2.05 -21.63 -22.68
C SER A 9 3.05 -22.21 -23.67
N ALA A 10 2.58 -22.69 -24.83
CA ALA A 10 3.38 -23.44 -25.81
C ALA A 10 3.87 -22.59 -27.00
N ARG A 11 3.51 -21.31 -27.07
CA ARG A 11 3.97 -20.39 -28.12
C ARG A 11 5.23 -19.62 -27.69
N PRO A 12 6.13 -19.29 -28.63
CA PRO A 12 7.34 -18.53 -28.34
C PRO A 12 6.97 -17.08 -28.07
N LEU A 13 6.55 -16.78 -26.84
CA LEU A 13 6.65 -15.44 -26.30
C LEU A 13 8.14 -15.09 -26.14
N LEU A 14 8.47 -13.80 -26.28
CA LEU A 14 9.84 -13.31 -26.03
C LEU A 14 10.33 -13.72 -24.63
N GLU A 15 9.41 -13.81 -23.66
CA GLU A 15 9.58 -14.49 -22.38
C GLU A 15 8.31 -15.31 -22.04
N PRO A 16 8.41 -16.61 -21.78
CA PRO A 16 7.25 -17.45 -21.48
C PRO A 16 6.64 -17.07 -20.11
N LEU A 17 5.38 -16.64 -20.12
CA LEU A 17 4.68 -16.33 -18.87
C LEU A 17 4.38 -17.61 -18.05
N PRO A 18 4.56 -17.58 -16.73
CA PRO A 18 4.15 -18.66 -15.84
C PRO A 18 2.64 -18.96 -15.93
N ARG A 19 2.25 -20.22 -15.71
CA ARG A 19 0.84 -20.65 -15.76
C ARG A 19 -0.06 -19.90 -14.79
N SER A 20 0.45 -19.58 -13.61
CA SER A 20 -0.26 -18.81 -12.58
C SER A 20 -0.58 -17.38 -13.03
N VAL A 21 0.33 -16.76 -13.81
CA VAL A 21 0.12 -15.44 -14.41
C VAL A 21 -0.86 -15.52 -15.57
N TRP A 22 -0.74 -16.53 -16.44
CA TRP A 22 -1.69 -16.78 -17.51
C TRP A 22 -3.14 -16.92 -17.02
N LYS A 23 -3.34 -17.65 -15.92
CA LYS A 23 -4.67 -17.80 -15.31
C LYS A 23 -5.28 -16.46 -14.90
N LYS A 24 -4.46 -15.50 -14.43
CA LYS A 24 -4.90 -14.15 -14.10
C LYS A 24 -5.17 -13.31 -15.34
N VAL A 25 -4.27 -13.36 -16.33
CA VAL A 25 -4.44 -12.67 -17.60
C VAL A 25 -5.74 -13.09 -18.28
N LEU A 26 -6.02 -14.39 -18.39
CA LEU A 26 -7.25 -14.89 -19.01
C LEU A 26 -8.53 -14.48 -18.28
N LYS A 27 -8.44 -14.15 -17.00
CA LYS A 27 -9.56 -13.63 -16.20
C LYS A 27 -9.60 -12.09 -16.15
N ASP A 28 -8.66 -11.43 -16.83
CA ASP A 28 -8.43 -9.99 -16.74
C ASP A 28 -8.25 -9.50 -15.28
N GLU A 29 -7.65 -10.36 -14.44
CA GLU A 29 -7.34 -10.05 -13.04
C GLU A 29 -6.00 -9.32 -12.91
N TYR A 30 -5.84 -8.57 -11.82
CA TYR A 30 -4.61 -7.84 -11.52
C TYR A 30 -3.38 -8.76 -11.40
N VAL A 31 -2.34 -8.44 -12.19
CA VAL A 31 -1.02 -9.08 -12.15
C VAL A 31 -0.02 -8.16 -11.46
N SER A 32 0.47 -8.58 -10.30
CA SER A 32 1.56 -7.88 -9.60
C SER A 32 2.87 -8.05 -10.37
N PHE A 33 3.49 -6.92 -10.72
CA PHE A 33 4.76 -6.91 -11.45
C PHE A 33 5.93 -7.42 -10.62
N GLU A 34 5.92 -7.28 -9.30
CA GLU A 34 6.95 -7.88 -8.45
C GLU A 34 6.92 -9.41 -8.51
N LYS A 35 5.71 -9.99 -8.49
CA LYS A 35 5.52 -11.45 -8.60
C LYS A 35 5.90 -11.94 -10.00
N LEU A 36 5.54 -11.16 -11.03
CA LEU A 36 5.92 -11.48 -12.39
C LEU A 36 7.43 -11.37 -12.58
N HIS A 37 8.08 -10.34 -12.01
CA HIS A 37 9.52 -10.11 -12.10
C HIS A 37 10.32 -11.27 -11.49
N THR A 38 9.90 -11.78 -10.32
CA THR A 38 10.50 -13.00 -9.77
C THR A 38 10.29 -14.18 -10.71
N ALA A 39 9.08 -14.32 -11.26
CA ALA A 39 8.70 -15.49 -12.03
C ALA A 39 9.14 -15.47 -13.50
N ILE A 40 9.76 -14.42 -14.01
CA ILE A 40 10.44 -14.42 -15.32
C ILE A 40 11.96 -14.56 -15.19
N ASP A 41 12.46 -14.58 -13.95
CA ASP A 41 13.89 -14.69 -13.68
C ASP A 41 14.37 -16.11 -14.06
N PRO A 42 15.40 -16.28 -14.92
CA PRO A 42 15.88 -17.60 -15.34
C PRO A 42 16.33 -18.50 -14.18
N ASP A 43 16.79 -17.89 -13.09
CA ASP A 43 17.23 -18.60 -11.89
C ASP A 43 16.05 -19.02 -10.99
N TYR A 44 14.82 -18.66 -11.37
CA TYR A 44 13.61 -19.04 -10.64
C TYR A 44 13.23 -20.49 -10.95
N ASP A 45 13.31 -21.36 -9.93
CA ASP A 45 12.88 -22.75 -10.08
C ASP A 45 11.35 -22.86 -10.21
N HIS A 46 10.89 -22.98 -11.44
CA HIS A 46 9.48 -23.21 -11.78
C HIS A 46 8.96 -24.61 -11.45
N ARG A 47 9.84 -25.57 -11.09
CA ARG A 47 9.43 -26.95 -10.75
C ARG A 47 8.77 -27.07 -9.38
N ASP A 48 8.74 -25.94 -8.68
CA ASP A 48 8.32 -25.80 -7.30
C ASP A 48 6.86 -25.25 -7.23
N ASP A 49 6.10 -25.25 -8.34
CA ASP A 49 4.65 -25.10 -8.34
C ASP A 49 4.02 -26.13 -7.38
N VAL A 50 3.12 -25.67 -6.51
CA VAL A 50 2.45 -26.45 -5.46
C VAL A 50 2.08 -27.84 -5.98
N LYS A 51 2.84 -28.85 -5.56
CA LYS A 51 2.54 -30.24 -5.87
C LYS A 51 1.37 -30.63 -4.97
N ASP A 52 0.19 -30.71 -5.57
CA ASP A 52 -1.00 -31.24 -4.92
C ASP A 52 -0.76 -32.74 -4.71
N PHE A 53 -0.66 -33.16 -3.45
CA PHE A 53 -0.48 -34.58 -3.11
C PHE A 53 -1.83 -35.33 -3.08
N GLY A 54 -2.94 -34.65 -3.35
CA GLY A 54 -4.27 -35.17 -3.11
C GLY A 54 -4.67 -35.06 -1.64
N ALA A 55 -5.95 -35.34 -1.34
CA ALA A 55 -6.56 -35.26 -0.01
C ALA A 55 -6.64 -33.86 0.63
N GLY A 56 -6.53 -32.79 -0.16
CA GLY A 56 -6.70 -31.41 0.31
C GLY A 56 -5.45 -30.79 0.95
N TYR A 57 -4.29 -31.43 0.80
CA TYR A 57 -3.02 -30.94 1.33
C TYR A 57 -2.05 -30.57 0.19
N ALA A 58 -1.57 -29.34 0.27
CA ALA A 58 -0.61 -28.76 -0.65
C ALA A 58 0.70 -28.49 0.11
N LEU A 59 1.81 -29.08 -0.33
CA LEU A 59 3.13 -28.74 0.23
C LEU A 59 3.56 -27.39 -0.36
N VAL A 60 3.46 -26.34 0.45
CA VAL A 60 3.97 -25.01 0.12
C VAL A 60 5.26 -24.81 0.90
N LYS A 61 6.41 -24.78 0.21
CA LYS A 61 7.64 -24.29 0.85
C LYS A 61 7.42 -22.83 1.26
N LYS A 62 7.65 -22.54 2.53
CA LYS A 62 7.39 -21.23 3.18
C LYS A 62 8.07 -20.07 2.44
N ASP A 63 9.18 -20.33 1.76
CA ASP A 63 9.96 -19.33 1.02
C ASP A 63 9.33 -18.92 -0.32
N GLN A 64 8.45 -19.74 -0.90
CA GLN A 64 7.79 -19.45 -2.18
C GLN A 64 6.62 -18.47 -2.08
N LEU A 65 6.12 -18.20 -0.87
CA LEU A 65 5.02 -17.24 -0.70
C LEU A 65 5.48 -15.77 -0.84
N ILE A 66 6.80 -15.50 -0.79
CA ILE A 66 7.31 -14.14 -0.56
C ILE A 66 8.65 -13.83 -1.28
N ALA A 67 9.08 -14.60 -2.30
CA ALA A 67 10.15 -14.10 -3.16
C ALA A 67 9.57 -13.04 -4.11
N LYS A 68 9.55 -11.78 -3.68
CA LYS A 68 9.13 -10.64 -4.50
C LYS A 68 10.37 -9.87 -4.92
N LYS A 69 10.73 -9.97 -6.20
CA LYS A 69 11.78 -9.12 -6.77
C LYS A 69 11.16 -7.75 -7.02
N ALA A 70 11.61 -6.76 -6.25
CA ALA A 70 11.15 -5.39 -6.44
C ALA A 70 11.49 -4.93 -7.87
N VAL A 71 10.60 -4.16 -8.47
CA VAL A 71 10.88 -3.43 -9.71
C VAL A 71 11.29 -2.04 -9.29
N VAL A 72 12.55 -1.67 -9.56
CA VAL A 72 13.15 -0.42 -9.05
C VAL A 72 13.56 0.50 -10.20
N THR A 73 13.90 -0.07 -11.35
CA THR A 73 14.42 0.66 -12.52
C THR A 73 13.45 0.66 -13.69
N GLU A 74 13.63 1.61 -14.62
CA GLU A 74 12.88 1.67 -15.88
C GLU A 74 13.07 0.39 -16.73
N SER A 75 14.29 -0.13 -16.79
CA SER A 75 14.60 -1.32 -17.59
C SER A 75 13.90 -2.58 -17.06
N GLU A 76 13.94 -2.79 -15.74
CA GLU A 76 13.19 -3.86 -15.07
C GLU A 76 11.69 -3.72 -15.31
N TRP A 77 11.15 -2.50 -15.15
CA TRP A 77 9.73 -2.24 -15.42
C TRP A 77 9.38 -2.54 -16.88
N SER A 78 10.19 -2.08 -17.83
CA SER A 78 9.97 -2.27 -19.28
C SER A 78 9.95 -3.75 -19.63
N ARG A 79 10.89 -4.54 -19.08
CA ARG A 79 10.97 -5.99 -19.29
C ARG A 79 9.71 -6.69 -18.79
N VAL A 80 9.33 -6.45 -17.54
CA VAL A 80 8.14 -7.05 -16.91
C VAL A 80 6.85 -6.62 -17.62
N PHE A 81 6.77 -5.35 -18.00
CA PHE A 81 5.63 -4.80 -18.73
C PHE A 81 5.48 -5.45 -20.10
N GLU A 82 6.56 -5.63 -20.86
CA GLU A 82 6.50 -6.29 -22.16
C GLU A 82 6.10 -7.75 -22.04
N ALA A 83 6.65 -8.49 -21.07
CA ALA A 83 6.23 -9.87 -20.82
C ALA A 83 4.73 -9.97 -20.52
N TRP A 84 4.21 -9.09 -19.65
CA TRP A 84 2.78 -9.01 -19.34
C TRP A 84 1.95 -8.63 -20.57
N LYS A 85 2.34 -7.57 -21.28
CA LYS A 85 1.67 -7.07 -22.49
C LYS A 85 1.59 -8.15 -23.56
N SER A 86 2.66 -8.89 -23.83
CA SER A 86 2.66 -9.96 -24.81
C SER A 86 1.61 -11.03 -24.46
N GLY A 87 1.50 -11.41 -23.19
CA GLY A 87 0.44 -12.33 -22.74
C GLY A 87 -0.97 -11.75 -22.88
N VAL A 88 -1.16 -10.49 -22.52
CA VAL A 88 -2.48 -9.83 -22.64
C VAL A 88 -2.89 -9.67 -24.10
N VAL A 89 -1.97 -9.31 -25.00
CA VAL A 89 -2.27 -9.16 -26.44
C VAL A 89 -2.57 -10.50 -27.09
N GLU A 90 -1.92 -11.58 -26.67
CA GLU A 90 -2.25 -12.93 -27.15
C GLU A 90 -3.67 -13.35 -26.71
N ALA A 91 -4.06 -13.04 -25.47
CA ALA A 91 -5.42 -13.32 -24.98
C ALA A 91 -6.49 -12.34 -25.52
N PHE A 92 -6.11 -11.07 -25.71
CA PHE A 92 -7.00 -9.96 -26.08
C PHE A 92 -6.33 -9.06 -27.15
N PRO A 93 -6.33 -9.47 -28.42
CA PRO A 93 -5.62 -8.76 -29.49
C PRO A 93 -6.03 -7.29 -29.66
N HIS A 94 -7.30 -6.97 -29.39
CA HIS A 94 -7.87 -5.62 -29.50
C HIS A 94 -7.24 -4.61 -28.51
N ARG A 95 -6.55 -5.07 -27.45
CA ARG A 95 -5.91 -4.20 -26.46
C ARG A 95 -4.50 -3.76 -26.83
N LYS A 96 -3.96 -4.21 -27.97
CA LYS A 96 -2.58 -3.93 -28.39
C LYS A 96 -2.28 -2.42 -28.46
N ASP A 97 -3.17 -1.65 -29.06
CA ASP A 97 -2.97 -0.20 -29.25
C ASP A 97 -3.09 0.56 -27.93
N GLU A 98 -4.07 0.19 -27.09
CA GLU A 98 -4.27 0.71 -25.73
C GLU A 98 -3.00 0.53 -24.89
N LEU A 99 -2.49 -0.70 -24.80
CA LEU A 99 -1.31 -1.02 -23.99
C LEU A 99 -0.04 -0.36 -24.52
N THR A 100 0.06 -0.17 -25.84
CA THR A 100 1.19 0.53 -26.46
C THR A 100 1.18 2.01 -26.10
N LYS A 101 0.02 2.67 -26.14
CA LYS A 101 -0.12 4.06 -25.71
C LYS A 101 0.13 4.22 -24.20
N PHE A 102 -0.39 3.31 -23.39
CA PHE A 102 -0.15 3.30 -21.95
C PHE A 102 1.35 3.17 -21.63
N ARG A 103 2.08 2.28 -22.32
CA ARG A 103 3.54 2.17 -22.19
C ARG A 103 4.24 3.49 -22.49
N SER A 104 3.88 4.15 -23.58
CA SER A 104 4.47 5.43 -23.96
C SER A 104 4.23 6.51 -22.91
N SER A 105 3.03 6.56 -22.31
CA SER A 105 2.71 7.49 -21.23
C SER A 105 3.58 7.26 -19.99
N ILE A 106 3.75 6.01 -19.54
CA ILE A 106 4.60 5.70 -18.40
C ILE A 106 6.09 5.93 -18.72
N SER A 107 6.54 5.59 -19.93
CA SER A 107 7.93 5.86 -20.38
C SER A 107 8.23 7.36 -20.40
N ASN A 108 7.27 8.18 -20.83
CA ASN A 108 7.39 9.64 -20.72
C ASN A 108 7.48 10.12 -19.27
N LEU A 109 6.80 9.47 -18.32
CA LEU A 109 6.96 9.77 -16.90
C LEU A 109 8.36 9.40 -16.39
N PHE A 110 8.94 8.27 -16.80
CA PHE A 110 10.35 7.95 -16.47
C PHE A 110 11.32 9.03 -16.96
N ARG A 111 11.09 9.55 -18.17
CA ARG A 111 11.91 10.66 -18.71
C ARG A 111 11.73 11.96 -17.91
N ASN A 112 10.51 12.29 -17.53
CA ASN A 112 10.20 13.51 -16.76
C ASN A 112 10.67 13.42 -15.30
N PHE A 113 10.70 12.22 -14.73
CA PHE A 113 11.13 11.92 -13.36
C PHE A 113 12.40 11.07 -13.35
N ALA A 114 13.38 11.42 -14.19
CA ALA A 114 14.61 10.63 -14.35
C ALA A 114 15.40 10.42 -13.04
N HIS A 115 15.24 11.33 -12.08
CA HIS A 115 15.90 11.29 -10.77
C HIS A 115 15.21 10.37 -9.77
N ASP A 116 13.94 10.00 -10.00
CA ASP A 116 13.14 9.18 -9.10
C ASP A 116 12.24 8.20 -9.88
N PRO A 117 12.76 7.01 -10.25
CA PRO A 117 11.99 5.99 -10.96
C PRO A 117 10.85 5.40 -10.10
N SER A 118 10.82 5.65 -8.79
CA SER A 118 9.73 5.15 -7.94
C SER A 118 8.38 5.79 -8.25
N ILE A 119 8.39 7.03 -8.74
CA ILE A 119 7.19 7.79 -9.13
C ILE A 119 6.46 7.10 -10.30
N PRO A 120 7.06 6.91 -11.48
CA PRO A 120 6.42 6.23 -12.61
C PRO A 120 6.04 4.77 -12.29
N ILE A 121 6.83 4.05 -11.47
CA ILE A 121 6.50 2.69 -11.04
C ILE A 121 5.24 2.67 -10.16
N ARG A 122 5.13 3.59 -9.21
CA ARG A 122 3.92 3.74 -8.37
C ARG A 122 2.71 4.16 -9.20
N MET A 123 2.91 5.05 -10.18
CA MET A 123 1.87 5.47 -11.12
C MET A 123 1.30 4.29 -11.89
N ASP A 124 2.15 3.48 -12.52
CA ASP A 124 1.73 2.25 -13.20
C ASP A 124 0.90 1.36 -12.27
N HIS A 125 1.43 1.10 -11.06
CA HIS A 125 0.75 0.27 -10.08
C HIS A 125 -0.65 0.81 -9.75
N GLU A 126 -0.77 2.10 -9.44
CA GLU A 126 -2.05 2.72 -9.09
C GLU A 126 -3.06 2.66 -10.25
N VAL A 127 -2.65 2.94 -11.49
CA VAL A 127 -3.55 2.90 -12.65
C VAL A 127 -4.06 1.48 -12.88
N ARG A 128 -3.18 0.48 -12.90
CA ARG A 128 -3.58 -0.92 -13.10
C ARG A 128 -4.40 -1.48 -11.95
N GLU A 129 -4.16 -1.04 -10.71
CA GLU A 129 -4.98 -1.41 -9.57
C GLU A 129 -6.39 -0.80 -9.67
N ARG A 130 -6.52 0.47 -10.09
CA ARG A 130 -7.82 1.09 -10.34
C ARG A 130 -8.58 0.37 -11.45
N TYR A 131 -7.90 0.02 -12.54
CA TYR A 131 -8.48 -0.76 -13.64
C TYR A 131 -9.10 -2.07 -13.14
N HIS A 132 -8.38 -2.78 -12.27
CA HIS A 132 -8.90 -4.03 -11.71
C HIS A 132 -10.13 -3.83 -10.83
N LYS A 133 -10.23 -2.71 -10.10
CA LYS A 133 -11.38 -2.37 -9.26
C LYS A 133 -12.58 -1.88 -10.08
N SER A 134 -12.31 -1.14 -11.15
CA SER A 134 -13.30 -0.58 -12.06
C SER A 134 -12.70 -0.53 -13.46
N PRO A 135 -13.13 -1.39 -14.39
CA PRO A 135 -12.55 -1.45 -15.72
C PRO A 135 -12.73 -0.14 -16.50
N PHE A 136 -11.66 0.33 -17.11
CA PHE A 136 -11.62 1.49 -18.01
C PHE A 136 -10.52 1.29 -19.04
N ARG A 137 -10.40 2.16 -20.03
CA ARG A 137 -9.28 2.08 -21.00
C ARG A 137 -7.99 2.61 -20.39
N LEU A 138 -6.92 1.81 -20.35
CA LEU A 138 -5.64 2.22 -19.76
C LEU A 138 -4.97 3.41 -20.49
N ASP A 139 -5.32 3.64 -21.76
CA ASP A 139 -4.87 4.80 -22.55
C ASP A 139 -5.71 6.07 -22.33
N ASP A 140 -6.72 6.04 -21.45
CA ASP A 140 -7.55 7.21 -21.14
C ASP A 140 -6.72 8.30 -20.40
N PRO A 141 -6.53 9.48 -21.00
CA PRO A 141 -5.76 10.55 -20.39
C PRO A 141 -6.35 11.03 -19.07
N VAL A 142 -7.67 10.99 -18.89
CA VAL A 142 -8.32 11.44 -17.65
C VAL A 142 -7.96 10.52 -16.49
N GLN A 143 -7.94 9.21 -16.73
CA GLN A 143 -7.58 8.21 -15.72
C GLN A 143 -6.10 8.35 -15.34
N ILE A 144 -5.22 8.51 -16.33
CA ILE A 144 -3.78 8.74 -16.09
C ILE A 144 -3.56 10.03 -15.30
N GLN A 145 -4.19 11.15 -15.69
CA GLN A 145 -4.08 12.43 -14.99
C GLN A 145 -4.60 12.33 -13.54
N SER A 146 -5.73 11.65 -13.33
CA SER A 146 -6.29 11.44 -11.99
C SER A 146 -5.34 10.63 -11.10
N ALA A 147 -4.57 9.71 -11.66
CA ALA A 147 -3.55 8.96 -10.93
C ALA A 147 -2.34 9.84 -10.61
N VAL A 148 -1.90 10.70 -11.55
CA VAL A 148 -0.78 11.64 -11.33
C VAL A 148 -1.14 12.62 -10.22
N LEU A 149 -2.33 13.21 -10.26
CA LEU A 149 -2.81 14.13 -9.24
C LEU A 149 -2.89 13.45 -7.87
N ALA A 150 -3.46 12.25 -7.79
CA ALA A 150 -3.53 11.49 -6.54
C ALA A 150 -2.13 11.22 -5.96
N LEU A 151 -1.16 10.89 -6.83
CA LEU A 151 0.22 10.65 -6.41
C LEU A 151 0.89 11.93 -5.89
N VAL A 152 0.73 13.06 -6.58
CA VAL A 152 1.27 14.37 -6.16
C VAL A 152 0.67 14.82 -4.83
N HIS A 153 -0.63 14.62 -4.63
CA HIS A 153 -1.27 14.91 -3.34
C HIS A 153 -0.74 14.01 -2.21
N ARG A 154 -0.41 12.74 -2.51
CA ARG A 154 0.21 11.81 -1.55
C ARG A 154 1.67 12.13 -1.25
N THR A 155 2.46 12.54 -2.23
CA THR A 155 3.85 12.97 -1.99
C THR A 155 3.91 14.29 -1.23
N SER A 156 2.95 15.18 -1.47
CA SER A 156 2.78 16.42 -0.70
C SER A 156 2.41 16.16 0.76
N SER A 157 1.71 15.06 1.06
CA SER A 157 1.43 14.63 2.44
C SER A 157 2.55 13.78 3.06
N ILE A 158 3.42 13.15 2.25
CA ILE A 158 4.65 12.49 2.73
C ILE A 158 5.71 13.51 3.16
N GLY A 159 5.63 14.76 2.68
CA GLY A 159 6.39 15.90 3.21
C GLY A 159 6.14 16.23 4.69
N GLN A 160 5.16 15.60 5.35
CA GLN A 160 4.89 15.78 6.79
C GLN A 160 5.24 14.58 7.69
N THR A 161 5.82 13.48 7.18
CA THR A 161 6.04 12.28 8.03
C THR A 161 7.49 11.81 8.18
N LYS A 162 8.48 12.55 7.67
CA LYS A 162 9.89 12.25 7.96
C LYS A 162 10.76 13.50 8.09
N ARG A 163 10.52 14.29 9.13
CA ARG A 163 11.60 15.00 9.82
C ARG A 163 11.62 14.57 11.28
N GLN A 164 12.83 14.27 11.73
CA GLN A 164 13.26 14.03 13.10
C GLN A 164 12.44 14.90 14.07
N ARG A 165 11.88 14.37 15.15
CA ARG A 165 12.62 14.27 16.44
C ARG A 165 13.66 15.38 16.57
N ASP A 166 13.21 16.62 16.59
CA ASP A 166 13.77 17.69 17.39
C ASP A 166 12.75 18.82 17.52
N ALA A 167 12.84 19.52 18.64
CA ALA A 167 11.82 20.35 19.24
C ALA A 167 11.20 21.41 18.32
N SER A 168 9.86 21.43 18.24
CA SER A 168 9.00 22.59 18.55
C SER A 168 7.61 22.50 17.91
N PRO A 169 6.59 23.16 18.48
CA PRO A 169 5.21 22.73 18.38
C PRO A 169 4.37 23.65 17.50
N SER A 170 3.67 23.10 16.51
CA SER A 170 2.54 23.82 15.91
C SER A 170 1.52 22.85 15.33
N SER A 171 0.76 22.21 16.21
CA SER A 171 -0.57 21.70 15.87
C SER A 171 -1.57 22.72 16.39
N ARG A 172 -2.16 23.50 15.48
CA ARG A 172 -3.32 24.34 15.82
C ARG A 172 -4.38 23.45 16.48
N PRO A 173 -4.86 23.78 17.70
CA PRO A 173 -5.82 22.94 18.39
C PRO A 173 -7.15 22.93 17.64
N SER A 174 -7.77 21.76 17.55
CA SER A 174 -9.20 21.64 17.27
C SER A 174 -9.96 22.59 18.20
N LYS A 175 -10.86 23.42 17.64
CA LYS A 175 -11.65 24.43 18.39
C LYS A 175 -12.45 23.85 19.58
N ARG A 176 -12.60 22.52 19.68
CA ARG A 176 -13.23 21.82 20.83
C ARG A 176 -12.29 21.49 22.00
N ALA A 177 -10.97 21.62 21.83
CA ALA A 177 -9.98 21.18 22.82
C ALA A 177 -9.41 22.32 23.70
N VAL A 178 -9.66 23.58 23.33
CA VAL A 178 -9.17 24.76 24.06
C VAL A 178 -9.90 24.85 25.40
N GLY A 179 -9.16 24.84 26.51
CA GLY A 179 -9.73 24.91 27.86
C GLY A 179 -10.03 23.57 28.55
N ALA A 180 -9.95 22.43 27.85
CA ALA A 180 -10.05 21.11 28.49
C ALA A 180 -8.79 20.78 29.31
N ILE A 181 -8.90 19.94 30.34
CA ILE A 181 -7.74 19.47 31.13
C ILE A 181 -6.82 18.64 30.22
N CYS A 182 -5.51 18.89 30.27
CA CYS A 182 -4.54 18.13 29.50
C CYS A 182 -4.25 16.76 30.13
N LEU A 183 -4.74 15.69 29.49
CA LEU A 183 -4.46 14.32 29.93
C LEU A 183 -2.98 13.93 29.72
N ASN A 184 -2.30 14.52 28.73
CA ASN A 184 -0.87 14.25 28.54
C ASN A 184 -0.01 14.88 29.64
N TRP A 185 -0.38 16.07 30.12
CA TRP A 185 0.27 16.70 31.28
C TRP A 185 0.02 15.89 32.56
N ASN A 186 -1.21 15.41 32.77
CA ASN A 186 -1.54 14.51 33.88
C ASN A 186 -0.74 13.20 33.87
N GLY A 187 -0.26 12.76 32.69
CA GLY A 187 0.59 11.58 32.52
C GLY A 187 2.07 11.88 32.30
N SER A 188 2.55 13.07 32.63
CA SER A 188 3.95 13.50 32.51
C SER A 188 4.54 13.41 31.08
N ARG A 189 3.71 13.67 30.06
CA ARG A 189 4.07 13.67 28.62
C ARG A 189 3.83 15.02 27.93
N CYS A 190 3.59 16.08 28.70
CA CYS A 190 3.36 17.44 28.19
C CYS A 190 3.87 18.48 29.19
N GLU A 191 4.51 19.53 28.69
CA GLU A 191 5.15 20.59 29.47
C GLU A 191 4.46 21.95 29.21
N ASP A 192 4.62 22.88 30.15
CA ASP A 192 4.07 24.24 30.05
C ASP A 192 4.92 25.12 29.11
N PRO A 193 4.32 25.88 28.18
CA PRO A 193 2.89 25.97 27.86
C PRO A 193 2.38 24.84 26.95
N CYS A 194 1.12 24.44 27.16
CA CYS A 194 0.51 23.36 26.37
C CYS A 194 0.43 23.69 24.86
N VAL A 195 1.12 22.90 24.04
CA VAL A 195 1.06 22.92 22.57
C VAL A 195 -0.37 22.90 22.01
N ASN A 196 -1.27 22.20 22.70
CA ASN A 196 -2.66 22.00 22.27
C ASN A 196 -3.65 22.97 22.94
N GLY A 197 -3.18 24.03 23.61
CA GLY A 197 -4.04 25.02 24.28
C GLY A 197 -4.94 24.44 25.39
N ARG A 198 -4.50 23.34 26.00
CA ARG A 198 -5.22 22.66 27.10
C ARG A 198 -4.72 23.16 28.45
N ARG A 199 -5.56 23.06 29.49
CA ARG A 199 -5.22 23.50 30.85
C ARG A 199 -4.26 22.53 31.52
N HIS A 200 -3.15 23.05 32.01
CA HIS A 200 -2.20 22.40 32.91
C HIS A 200 -2.45 22.85 34.36
N GLY A 201 -1.78 22.21 35.32
CA GLY A 201 -1.92 22.57 36.74
C GLY A 201 -3.15 21.99 37.43
N VAL A 202 -3.92 21.13 36.76
CA VAL A 202 -5.16 20.54 37.31
C VAL A 202 -5.20 19.03 37.04
N CYS A 203 -5.42 18.26 38.10
CA CYS A 203 -5.55 16.80 38.04
C CYS A 203 -6.88 16.41 37.38
N SER A 204 -6.84 15.48 36.41
CA SER A 204 -8.06 15.00 35.74
C SER A 204 -8.91 14.04 36.59
N ILE A 205 -8.39 13.58 37.72
CA ILE A 205 -9.06 12.62 38.62
C ILE A 205 -9.73 13.36 39.78
N CYS A 206 -8.97 14.14 40.54
CA CYS A 206 -9.46 14.82 41.75
C CYS A 206 -9.63 16.33 41.62
N GLY A 207 -9.21 16.95 40.50
CA GLY A 207 -9.24 18.41 40.33
C GLY A 207 -8.19 19.20 41.11
N GLY A 208 -7.31 18.53 41.87
CA GLY A 208 -6.23 19.16 42.64
C GLY A 208 -5.11 19.75 41.79
N LYS A 209 -4.24 20.57 42.41
CA LYS A 209 -3.08 21.22 41.75
C LYS A 209 -1.86 20.30 41.65
N HIS A 210 -2.01 19.15 40.99
CA HIS A 210 -0.92 18.21 40.74
C HIS A 210 -1.18 17.45 39.43
N ARG A 211 -0.17 16.73 38.91
CA ARG A 211 -0.38 15.75 37.84
C ARG A 211 -0.95 14.48 38.45
N ALA A 212 -1.89 13.83 37.77
CA ALA A 212 -2.41 12.53 38.24
C ALA A 212 -1.29 11.49 38.44
N PHE A 213 -0.21 11.55 37.67
CA PHE A 213 0.94 10.65 37.80
C PHE A 213 1.83 10.91 39.03
N ASP A 214 1.76 12.10 39.64
CA ASP A 214 2.58 12.52 40.78
C ASP A 214 1.88 12.24 42.13
N SER A 215 0.61 11.83 42.11
CA SER A 215 -0.15 11.46 43.30
C SER A 215 -0.33 9.95 43.34
N GLU A 216 0.11 9.31 44.42
CA GLU A 216 -0.03 7.86 44.64
C GLU A 216 -1.50 7.41 44.62
N GLU A 217 -2.44 8.29 45.01
CA GLU A 217 -3.88 8.02 44.98
C GLU A 217 -4.48 8.15 43.58
N CYS A 218 -4.08 9.17 42.81
CA CYS A 218 -4.69 9.46 41.50
C CYS A 218 -4.08 8.64 40.35
N LYS A 219 -2.83 8.20 40.49
CA LYS A 219 -2.08 7.44 39.48
C LYS A 219 -2.75 6.13 39.04
N PRO A 220 -3.19 5.23 39.95
CA PRO A 220 -3.81 3.97 39.54
C PRO A 220 -5.12 4.17 38.77
N GLU A 221 -5.94 5.16 39.19
CA GLU A 221 -7.20 5.46 38.52
C GLU A 221 -6.98 6.07 37.13
N PHE A 222 -6.00 6.97 37.01
CA PHE A 222 -5.63 7.57 35.74
C PHE A 222 -5.15 6.54 34.71
N VAL A 223 -4.30 5.59 35.12
CA VAL A 223 -3.84 4.50 34.24
C VAL A 223 -5.00 3.62 33.79
N SER A 224 -5.91 3.29 34.71
CA SER A 224 -7.08 2.45 34.43
C SER A 224 -8.05 3.11 33.44
N ARG A 225 -8.38 4.40 33.63
CA ARG A 225 -9.24 5.15 32.70
C ARG A 225 -8.61 5.26 31.31
N ARG A 226 -7.29 5.43 31.24
CA ARG A 226 -6.56 5.50 29.97
C ARG A 226 -6.54 4.17 29.22
N ALA A 227 -6.38 3.05 29.95
CA ALA A 227 -6.45 1.71 29.37
C ALA A 227 -7.83 1.41 28.77
N ARG A 228 -8.92 1.75 29.48
CA ARG A 228 -10.30 1.60 28.98
C ARG A 228 -10.56 2.40 27.71
N SER A 229 -10.15 3.67 27.68
CA SER A 229 -10.32 4.53 26.49
C SER A 229 -9.55 4.01 25.25
N LEU A 230 -8.44 3.29 25.44
CA LEU A 230 -7.71 2.66 24.34
C LEU A 230 -8.40 1.38 23.84
N ALA A 231 -8.98 0.60 24.75
CA ALA A 231 -9.76 -0.60 24.40
C ALA A 231 -11.05 -0.24 23.63
N ASP A 232 -11.78 0.79 24.06
CA ASP A 232 -13.00 1.25 23.38
C ASP A 232 -12.74 1.76 21.94
N LYS A 233 -11.56 2.34 21.71
CA LYS A 233 -11.15 2.76 20.36
C LYS A 233 -10.82 1.59 19.44
N GLN A 234 -10.37 0.47 20.00
CA GLN A 234 -10.09 -0.75 19.24
C GLN A 234 -11.39 -1.48 18.89
N SER A 235 -12.34 -1.59 19.82
CA SER A 235 -13.65 -2.22 19.56
C SER A 235 -14.51 -1.44 18.56
N SER A 236 -14.41 -0.10 18.54
CA SER A 236 -15.15 0.76 17.59
C SER A 236 -14.63 0.70 16.14
N SER A 237 -13.49 0.04 15.89
CA SER A 237 -12.88 -0.08 14.56
C SER A 237 -13.16 -1.41 13.86
N ALA A 238 -13.80 -2.36 14.55
CA ALA A 238 -14.22 -3.64 13.98
C ALA A 238 -15.61 -3.49 13.33
N SER A 239 -15.65 -3.30 12.01
CA SER A 239 -16.89 -3.42 11.24
C SER A 239 -17.30 -4.90 11.14
N PRO A 240 -18.59 -5.25 11.28
CA PRO A 240 -19.03 -6.64 11.13
C PRO A 240 -18.89 -7.12 9.68
N PRO A 241 -18.64 -8.43 9.46
CA PRO A 241 -18.63 -9.00 8.12
C PRO A 241 -20.04 -8.90 7.52
N ARG A 242 -20.14 -8.35 6.31
CA ARG A 242 -21.39 -8.36 5.55
C ARG A 242 -21.69 -9.78 5.08
N SER A 243 -22.86 -10.30 5.48
CA SER A 243 -23.51 -11.49 4.93
C SER A 243 -23.98 -11.27 3.50
#